data_AF-A0A1F7NIG6-F1
#
_entry.id   AF-A0A1F7NIG6-F1
#
_cell.length_a   1.000
_cell.length_b   1.000
_cell.length_c   1.000
_cell.angle_alpha   90.00
_cell.angle_beta   90.00
_cell.angle_gamma   90.00
#
_symmetry.space_group_name_H-M   'P 1'
#
loop_
_entity.id
_entity.type
_entity.pdbx_description
1 polymer ?
#
loop_
_entity_poly.entity_id
_entity_poly.type
_entity_poly.pdbx_seq_one_letter_code
_entity_poly.pdbx_strand_id
1 'polypeptide(L)'
;MEEGHVAERLELEEQSEDNLNLTMLVKMQSNGMPVRVDIANREAKAAYERGRASFFKRVGQRNHACADCHTKGAGRGADRFLGGRLLGDAEAGFTKHFPLWRTSQGTVWDMRKRMQWCMTPLGMNMLPADAVEYAELELFLTAFDNGKEMSVPGIRH
;
A
#
# COMPACT_ATOMS: atom_id res chain seq x y z
N MET A 1 18.17 -40.95 -18.55
CA MET A 1 16.79 -40.86 -18.08
C MET A 1 16.64 -39.45 -17.56
N GLU A 2 16.09 -38.57 -18.39
CA GLU A 2 15.89 -37.17 -18.06
C GLU A 2 14.67 -37.13 -17.12
N GLU A 3 14.95 -37.02 -15.83
CA GLU A 3 13.94 -36.73 -14.81
C GLU A 3 13.39 -35.36 -15.14
N GLY A 4 12.27 -35.34 -15.88
CA GLY A 4 11.52 -34.13 -16.15
C GLY A 4 11.11 -33.52 -14.82
N HIS A 5 11.75 -32.43 -14.43
CA HIS A 5 11.22 -31.50 -13.45
C HIS A 5 9.89 -31.01 -13.99
N VAL A 6 8.80 -31.67 -13.60
CA VAL A 6 7.49 -31.04 -13.60
C VAL A 6 7.66 -29.87 -12.65
N ALA A 7 7.77 -28.65 -13.19
CA ALA A 7 7.84 -27.46 -12.38
C ALA A 7 6.64 -27.48 -11.43
N GLU A 8 6.92 -27.70 -10.15
CA GLU A 8 5.92 -27.61 -9.10
C GLU A 8 5.26 -26.25 -9.25
N ARG A 9 3.93 -26.23 -9.34
CA ARG A 9 3.19 -24.99 -9.59
C ARG A 9 3.46 -24.08 -8.39
N LEU A 10 4.27 -23.05 -8.60
CA LEU A 10 4.56 -22.05 -7.59
C LEU A 10 3.24 -21.37 -7.20
N GLU A 11 2.73 -21.67 -6.01
CA GLU A 11 1.54 -21.02 -5.46
C GLU A 11 1.94 -19.64 -4.93
N LEU A 12 1.49 -18.59 -5.62
CA LEU A 12 1.83 -17.20 -5.33
C LEU A 12 0.80 -16.57 -4.39
N GLU A 13 0.65 -17.15 -3.21
CA GLU A 13 -0.24 -16.62 -2.17
C GLU A 13 0.05 -15.14 -1.92
N GLU A 14 -1.00 -14.35 -1.75
CA GLU A 14 -0.87 -12.91 -1.51
C GLU A 14 0.03 -12.69 -0.29
N GLN A 15 0.94 -11.71 -0.38
CA GLN A 15 1.91 -11.38 0.68
C GLN A 15 2.95 -12.47 1.03
N SER A 16 2.96 -13.62 0.34
CA SER A 16 4.05 -14.61 0.44
C SER A 16 5.38 -14.03 -0.07
N GLU A 17 6.49 -14.63 0.33
CA GLU A 17 7.82 -14.17 -0.09
C GLU A 17 7.97 -14.24 -1.62
N ASP A 18 7.55 -15.34 -2.25
CA ASP A 18 7.62 -15.51 -3.70
C ASP A 18 6.74 -14.51 -4.45
N ASN A 19 5.51 -14.27 -3.98
CA ASN A 19 4.61 -13.27 -4.56
C ASN A 19 5.19 -11.84 -4.45
N LEU A 20 5.76 -11.49 -3.29
CA LEU A 20 6.37 -10.18 -3.07
C LEU A 20 7.65 -9.99 -3.89
N ASN A 21 8.47 -11.03 -4.00
CA ASN A 21 9.68 -11.03 -4.82
C ASN A 21 9.34 -10.85 -6.30
N LEU A 22 8.33 -11.58 -6.80
CA LEU A 22 7.86 -11.42 -8.18
C LEU A 22 7.27 -10.02 -8.42
N THR A 23 6.44 -9.53 -7.49
CA THR A 23 5.86 -8.18 -7.58
C THR A 23 6.93 -7.10 -7.61
N MET A 24 7.96 -7.24 -6.77
CA MET A 24 9.11 -6.34 -6.75
C MET A 24 9.88 -6.39 -8.06
N LEU A 25 10.19 -7.58 -8.58
CA LEU A 25 10.87 -7.78 -9.87
C LEU A 25 10.10 -7.11 -11.02
N VAL A 26 8.78 -7.31 -11.10
CA VAL A 26 7.94 -6.70 -12.15
C VAL A 26 7.95 -5.18 -12.03
N LYS A 27 7.77 -4.62 -10.82
CA LYS A 27 7.75 -3.17 -10.61
C LYS A 27 9.12 -2.51 -10.84
N MET A 28 10.23 -3.21 -10.56
CA MET A 28 11.59 -2.72 -10.83
C MET A 28 11.80 -2.37 -12.31
N GLN A 29 11.12 -3.08 -13.23
CA GLN A 29 11.20 -2.80 -14.67
C GLN A 29 10.61 -1.44 -15.05
N SER A 30 9.84 -0.82 -14.16
CA SER A 30 9.26 0.50 -14.35
C SER A 30 10.00 1.61 -13.59
N ASN A 31 11.13 1.33 -12.93
CA ASN A 31 11.88 2.37 -12.22
C ASN A 31 12.27 3.53 -13.12
N GLY A 32 12.08 4.76 -12.63
CA GLY A 32 12.27 5.99 -13.41
C GLY A 32 11.10 6.33 -14.34
N MET A 33 10.17 5.41 -14.60
CA MET A 33 8.94 5.72 -15.32
C MET A 33 7.95 6.44 -14.39
N PRO A 34 7.18 7.41 -14.90
CA PRO A 34 6.14 8.06 -14.11
C PRO A 34 4.99 7.10 -13.82
N VAL A 35 4.44 7.14 -12.61
CA VAL A 35 3.16 6.51 -12.29
C VAL A 35 2.05 7.11 -13.15
N ARG A 36 1.20 6.26 -13.72
CA ARG A 36 0.09 6.65 -14.61
C ARG A 36 -1.11 5.72 -14.42
N VAL A 37 -1.76 5.80 -13.27
CA VAL A 37 -3.06 5.14 -13.07
C VAL A 37 -4.17 5.98 -13.69
N ASP A 38 -5.00 5.34 -14.53
CA ASP A 38 -6.15 5.94 -15.19
C ASP A 38 -7.45 5.54 -14.48
N ILE A 39 -8.26 6.54 -14.13
CA ILE A 39 -9.54 6.40 -13.44
C ILE A 39 -10.72 6.93 -14.28
N ALA A 40 -10.53 7.10 -15.59
CA ALA A 40 -11.55 7.67 -16.47
C ALA A 40 -12.74 6.73 -16.73
N ASN A 41 -12.50 5.41 -16.77
CA ASN A 41 -13.58 4.45 -16.95
C ASN A 41 -14.46 4.33 -15.70
N ARG A 42 -15.71 3.90 -15.88
CA ARG A 42 -16.74 3.90 -14.83
C ARG A 42 -16.35 3.01 -13.65
N GLU A 43 -15.79 1.84 -13.92
CA GLU A 43 -15.44 0.84 -12.92
C GLU A 43 -14.26 1.32 -12.06
N ALA A 44 -13.22 1.86 -12.68
CA ALA A 44 -12.06 2.44 -12.00
C ALA A 44 -12.44 3.68 -11.19
N LYS A 45 -13.31 4.54 -11.72
CA LYS A 45 -13.85 5.68 -10.96
C LYS A 45 -14.62 5.23 -9.73
N ALA A 46 -15.46 4.19 -9.86
CA ALA A 46 -16.22 3.66 -8.74
C ALA A 46 -15.30 3.04 -7.67
N ALA A 47 -14.26 2.30 -8.07
CA ALA A 47 -13.25 1.77 -7.17
C ALA A 47 -12.47 2.89 -6.46
N TYR A 48 -12.07 3.92 -7.19
CA TYR A 48 -11.40 5.10 -6.64
C TYR A 48 -12.25 5.82 -5.58
N GLU A 49 -13.55 6.01 -5.83
CA GLU A 49 -14.45 6.64 -4.86
C GLU A 49 -14.66 5.79 -3.60
N ARG A 50 -14.69 4.45 -3.73
CA ARG A 50 -14.73 3.55 -2.56
C ARG A 50 -13.43 3.58 -1.76
N GLY A 51 -12.28 3.59 -2.44
CA GLY A 51 -10.98 3.80 -1.80
C GLY A 51 -10.90 5.15 -1.08
N ARG A 52 -11.39 6.22 -1.70
CA ARG A 52 -11.52 7.54 -1.09
C ARG A 52 -12.40 7.48 0.16
N ALA A 53 -13.59 6.86 0.07
CA ALA A 53 -14.48 6.72 1.21
C ALA A 53 -13.80 5.99 2.38
N SER A 54 -13.05 4.92 2.10
CA SER A 54 -12.24 4.20 3.10
C SER A 54 -11.18 5.09 3.76
N PHE A 55 -10.46 5.90 2.98
CA PHE A 55 -9.42 6.80 3.51
C PHE A 55 -9.95 7.83 4.51
N PHE A 56 -11.18 8.31 4.31
CA PHE A 56 -11.85 9.29 5.18
C PHE A 56 -12.76 8.64 6.25
N LYS A 57 -12.92 7.32 6.24
CA LYS A 57 -13.75 6.60 7.20
C LYS A 57 -13.03 6.46 8.53
N ARG A 58 -13.69 6.87 9.62
CA ARG A 58 -13.19 6.58 10.97
C ARG A 58 -13.46 5.13 11.34
N VAL A 59 -12.45 4.48 11.90
CA VAL A 59 -12.48 3.05 12.19
C VAL A 59 -11.78 2.74 13.52
N GLY A 60 -12.01 1.52 14.01
CA GLY A 60 -11.40 0.99 15.23
C GLY A 60 -11.89 1.65 16.51
N GLN A 61 -11.41 1.15 17.63
CA GLN A 61 -11.74 1.65 18.97
C GLN A 61 -11.30 3.11 19.17
N ARG A 62 -10.25 3.55 18.48
CA ARG A 62 -9.74 4.94 18.57
C ARG A 62 -10.46 5.93 17.66
N ASN A 63 -11.40 5.46 16.82
CA ASN A 63 -12.26 6.30 15.99
C ASN A 63 -11.51 7.34 15.13
N HIS A 64 -10.44 6.90 14.46
CA HIS A 64 -9.65 7.73 13.54
C HIS A 64 -9.75 7.24 12.10
N ALA A 65 -9.60 8.17 11.17
CA ALA A 65 -9.48 7.89 9.74
C ALA A 65 -8.00 7.97 9.28
N CYS A 66 -7.66 7.38 8.13
CA CYS A 66 -6.33 7.53 7.54
C CYS A 66 -5.99 9.01 7.34
N ALA A 67 -6.96 9.80 6.87
CA ALA A 67 -6.86 11.24 6.66
C ALA A 67 -6.51 12.03 7.95
N ASP A 68 -6.89 11.54 9.13
CA ASP A 68 -6.57 12.24 10.38
C ASP A 68 -5.05 12.29 10.65
N CYS A 69 -4.29 11.31 10.15
CA CYS A 69 -2.86 11.16 10.40
C CYS A 69 -1.97 11.32 9.15
N HIS A 70 -2.55 11.19 7.95
CA HIS A 70 -1.82 11.18 6.67
C HIS A 70 -2.18 12.36 5.76
N THR A 71 -2.89 13.36 6.25
CA THR A 71 -3.17 14.61 5.53
C THR A 71 -2.57 15.78 6.28
N LYS A 72 -1.70 16.56 5.62
CA LYS A 72 -1.11 17.77 6.21
C LYS A 72 -2.19 18.77 6.63
N GLY A 73 -2.08 19.30 7.84
CA GLY A 73 -3.02 20.31 8.34
C GLY A 73 -4.41 19.77 8.70
N ALA A 74 -4.59 18.45 8.78
CA ALA A 74 -5.86 17.85 9.23
C ALA A 74 -6.25 18.26 10.67
N GLY A 75 -5.27 18.72 11.47
CA GLY A 75 -5.49 19.16 12.87
C GLY A 75 -5.96 18.03 13.79
N ARG A 76 -5.86 16.78 13.36
CA ARG A 76 -6.21 15.55 14.08
C ARG A 76 -5.01 14.61 14.05
N GLY A 77 -5.09 13.47 14.74
CA GLY A 77 -4.03 12.45 14.70
C GLY A 77 -2.64 12.97 15.11
N ALA A 78 -2.60 13.88 16.09
CA ALA A 78 -1.40 14.56 16.57
C ALA A 78 -0.56 15.22 15.45
N ASP A 79 -1.23 15.88 14.49
CA ASP A 79 -0.61 16.58 13.35
C ASP A 79 0.43 15.71 12.62
N ARG A 80 0.01 14.48 12.32
CA ARG A 80 0.80 13.42 11.65
C ARG A 80 1.90 12.79 12.49
N PHE A 81 1.94 13.00 13.80
CA PHE A 81 2.87 12.29 14.69
C PHE A 81 2.21 11.05 15.32
N LEU A 82 2.90 9.91 15.27
CA LEU A 82 2.52 8.71 16.00
C LEU A 82 3.73 8.20 16.78
N GLY A 83 3.68 8.26 18.11
CA GLY A 83 4.77 7.81 18.98
C GLY A 83 6.11 8.54 18.72
N GLY A 84 6.06 9.83 18.41
CA GLY A 84 7.25 10.64 18.09
C GLY A 84 7.74 10.52 16.64
N ARG A 85 7.12 9.67 15.82
CA ARG A 85 7.46 9.52 14.41
C ARG A 85 6.53 10.36 13.53
N LEU A 86 7.11 11.18 12.65
CA LEU A 86 6.37 11.86 11.60
C LEU A 86 5.91 10.85 10.55
N LEU A 87 4.61 10.77 10.33
CA LEU A 87 3.98 9.93 9.33
C LEU A 87 4.02 10.61 7.96
N GLY A 88 4.05 9.81 6.89
CA GLY A 88 4.07 10.35 5.53
C GLY A 88 2.75 11.02 5.13
N ASP A 89 2.81 11.84 4.08
CA ASP A 89 1.68 12.62 3.56
C ASP A 89 1.07 11.91 2.36
N ALA A 90 -0.25 11.74 2.32
CA ALA A 90 -0.92 11.10 1.20
C ALA A 90 -0.68 11.87 -0.10
N GLU A 91 -0.73 13.20 -0.05
CA GLU A 91 -0.50 14.05 -1.23
C GLU A 91 0.97 14.01 -1.71
N ALA A 92 1.91 13.79 -0.79
CA ALA A 92 3.31 13.55 -1.15
C ALA A 92 3.52 12.17 -1.78
N GLY A 93 2.56 11.26 -1.63
CA GLY A 93 2.56 9.95 -2.25
C GLY A 93 3.13 8.84 -1.36
N PHE A 94 2.70 7.61 -1.63
CA PHE A 94 3.07 6.44 -0.84
C PHE A 94 3.52 5.26 -1.70
N THR A 95 2.75 4.93 -2.74
CA THR A 95 2.75 3.60 -3.36
C THR A 95 3.89 3.41 -4.36
N LYS A 96 4.43 4.51 -4.93
CA LYS A 96 5.49 4.47 -5.97
C LYS A 96 6.80 3.78 -5.56
N HIS A 97 6.99 3.51 -4.28
CA HIS A 97 8.16 2.83 -3.72
C HIS A 97 7.86 1.42 -3.19
N PHE A 98 6.62 0.94 -3.27
CA PHE A 98 6.23 -0.39 -2.79
C PHE A 98 6.26 -1.45 -3.90
N PRO A 99 6.66 -2.71 -3.60
CA PRO A 99 7.11 -3.22 -2.29
C PRO A 99 8.43 -2.58 -1.80
N LEU A 100 8.61 -2.53 -0.49
CA LEU A 100 9.79 -1.92 0.14
C LEU A 100 10.40 -2.83 1.20
N TRP A 101 11.70 -2.67 1.45
CA TRP A 101 12.37 -3.28 2.59
C TRP A 101 12.07 -2.50 3.87
N ARG A 102 11.47 -3.18 4.85
CA ARG A 102 11.11 -2.60 6.16
C ARG A 102 12.19 -2.93 7.19
N THR A 103 13.08 -1.97 7.48
CA THR A 103 14.28 -2.27 8.31
C THR A 103 13.94 -2.67 9.74
N SER A 104 12.83 -2.19 10.32
CA SER A 104 12.41 -2.60 11.67
C SER A 104 11.97 -4.07 11.77
N GLN A 105 11.57 -4.68 10.64
CA GLN A 105 11.05 -6.04 10.60
C GLN A 105 11.99 -7.02 9.89
N GLY A 106 13.01 -6.52 9.17
CA GLY A 106 13.91 -7.36 8.38
C GLY A 106 13.20 -8.14 7.27
N THR A 107 12.15 -7.57 6.66
CA THR A 107 11.38 -8.23 5.59
C THR A 107 10.78 -7.23 4.60
N VAL A 108 10.36 -7.71 3.43
CA VAL A 108 9.69 -6.92 2.39
C VAL A 108 8.21 -6.74 2.72
N TRP A 109 7.75 -5.50 2.64
CA TRP A 109 6.36 -5.11 2.83
C TRP A 109 5.79 -4.50 1.56
N ASP A 110 4.59 -4.92 1.17
CA ASP A 110 3.76 -4.26 0.17
C ASP A 110 2.87 -3.19 0.81
N MET A 111 2.08 -2.52 -0.03
CA MET A 111 1.16 -1.49 0.44
C MET A 111 0.06 -2.09 1.33
N ARG A 112 -0.38 -3.33 1.09
CA ARG A 112 -1.45 -3.95 1.88
C ARG A 112 -0.98 -4.34 3.27
N LYS A 113 0.22 -4.92 3.44
CA LYS A 113 0.84 -5.09 4.78
C LYS A 113 0.93 -3.76 5.52
N ARG A 114 1.27 -2.67 4.81
CA ARG A 114 1.33 -1.33 5.41
C ARG A 114 -0.04 -0.86 5.88
N MET A 115 -1.10 -1.06 5.09
CA MET A 115 -2.48 -0.73 5.46
C MET A 115 -2.95 -1.55 6.66
N GLN A 116 -2.71 -2.86 6.67
CA GLN A 116 -3.01 -3.74 7.80
C GLN A 116 -2.32 -3.26 9.09
N TRP A 117 -1.02 -2.97 9.04
CA TRP A 117 -0.29 -2.47 10.21
C TRP A 117 -0.73 -1.07 10.66
N CYS A 118 -1.37 -0.28 9.79
CA CYS A 118 -2.00 1.00 10.19
C CYS A 118 -3.22 0.78 11.10
N MET A 119 -3.91 -0.37 10.96
CA MET A 119 -5.11 -0.70 11.74
C MET A 119 -4.79 -1.07 13.20
N THR A 120 -3.58 -1.59 13.47
CA THR A 120 -3.13 -1.96 14.83
C THR A 120 -3.25 -0.81 15.84
N PRO A 121 -2.63 0.37 15.62
CA PRO A 121 -2.79 1.50 16.54
C PRO A 121 -4.20 2.08 16.53
N LEU A 122 -5.14 1.65 15.69
CA LEU A 122 -6.54 2.07 15.76
C LEU A 122 -7.40 1.13 16.60
N GLY A 123 -6.89 -0.04 16.97
CA GLY A 123 -7.69 -1.10 17.61
C GLY A 123 -8.74 -1.63 16.65
N MET A 124 -8.36 -1.89 15.40
CA MET A 124 -9.22 -2.44 14.35
C MET A 124 -8.65 -3.77 13.83
N ASN A 125 -9.54 -4.71 13.48
CA ASN A 125 -9.16 -5.94 12.80
C ASN A 125 -8.63 -5.64 11.40
N MET A 126 -7.60 -6.40 11.00
CA MET A 126 -7.05 -6.36 9.66
C MET A 126 -7.97 -7.14 8.70
N LEU A 127 -8.10 -6.68 7.46
CA LEU A 127 -8.75 -7.46 6.42
C LEU A 127 -7.75 -8.49 5.85
N PRO A 128 -8.25 -9.56 5.21
CA PRO A 128 -7.42 -10.45 4.39
C PRO A 128 -6.58 -9.68 3.38
N ALA A 129 -5.43 -10.22 3.00
CA ALA A 129 -4.49 -9.54 2.12
C ALA A 129 -5.07 -9.30 0.71
N ASP A 130 -5.98 -10.14 0.25
CA ASP A 130 -6.68 -10.09 -1.04
C ASP A 130 -8.01 -9.32 -1.00
N ALA A 131 -8.34 -8.70 0.13
CA ALA A 131 -9.58 -7.93 0.29
C ALA A 131 -9.65 -6.78 -0.74
N VAL A 132 -10.80 -6.68 -1.42
CA VAL A 132 -11.02 -5.69 -2.48
C VAL A 132 -10.87 -4.25 -1.96
N GLU A 133 -11.22 -4.00 -0.70
CA GLU A 133 -11.10 -2.71 -0.05
C GLU A 133 -9.64 -2.22 -0.01
N TYR A 134 -8.66 -3.13 0.08
CA TYR A 134 -7.24 -2.77 0.00
C TYR A 134 -6.83 -2.42 -1.42
N ALA A 135 -7.32 -3.14 -2.44
CA ALA A 135 -7.05 -2.78 -3.84
C ALA A 135 -7.63 -1.41 -4.21
N GLU A 136 -8.84 -1.11 -3.73
CA GLU A 136 -9.52 0.17 -3.94
C GLU A 136 -8.82 1.32 -3.22
N LEU A 137 -8.40 1.10 -1.97
CA LEU A 137 -7.62 2.08 -1.21
C LEU A 137 -6.24 2.30 -1.85
N GLU A 138 -5.58 1.25 -2.34
CA GLU A 138 -4.30 1.37 -3.05
C GLU A 138 -4.46 2.16 -4.36
N LEU A 139 -5.56 1.97 -5.11
CA LEU A 139 -5.86 2.77 -6.30
C LEU A 139 -6.02 4.26 -5.94
N PHE A 140 -6.79 4.56 -4.90
CA PHE A 140 -6.96 5.93 -4.41
C PHE A 140 -5.61 6.57 -4.02
N LEU A 141 -4.77 5.84 -3.27
CA LEU A 141 -3.46 6.34 -2.85
C LEU A 141 -2.48 6.51 -4.02
N THR A 142 -2.50 5.59 -4.98
CA THR A 142 -1.63 5.62 -6.16
C THR A 142 -1.94 6.79 -7.09
N ALA A 143 -3.18 7.29 -7.10
CA ALA A 143 -3.50 8.49 -7.87
C ALA A 143 -2.71 9.73 -7.42
N PHE A 144 -2.36 9.85 -6.13
CA PHE A 144 -1.47 10.92 -5.65
C PHE A 144 -0.03 10.76 -6.13
N ASP A 145 0.36 9.57 -6.59
CA ASP A 145 1.67 9.31 -7.14
C ASP A 145 1.76 9.58 -8.66
N ASN A 146 0.63 9.84 -9.34
CA ASN A 146 0.64 10.12 -10.79
C ASN A 146 1.65 11.22 -11.17
N GLY A 147 2.47 10.92 -12.18
CA GLY A 147 3.54 11.79 -12.66
C GLY A 147 4.86 11.68 -11.87
N LYS A 148 4.86 11.09 -10.67
CA LYS A 148 6.10 10.85 -9.89
C LYS A 148 6.79 9.57 -10.38
N GLU A 149 8.12 9.56 -10.31
CA GLU A 149 8.91 8.41 -10.75
C GLU A 149 8.79 7.22 -9.78
N MET A 150 8.54 6.04 -10.37
CA MET A 150 8.61 4.75 -9.70
C MET A 150 10.03 4.48 -9.20
N SER A 151 10.14 3.93 -8.00
CA SER A 151 11.42 3.65 -7.33
C SER A 151 11.27 2.51 -6.33
N VAL A 152 11.16 1.30 -6.88
CA VAL A 152 10.96 0.03 -6.19
C VAL A 152 12.26 -0.80 -6.28
N PRO A 153 12.71 -1.49 -5.22
CA PRO A 153 12.15 -1.43 -3.88
C PRO A 153 12.53 -0.13 -3.16
N GLY A 154 11.59 0.40 -2.38
CA GLY A 154 11.90 1.40 -1.38
C GLY A 154 12.67 0.80 -0.21
N ILE A 155 13.29 1.64 0.60
CA ILE A 155 13.84 1.27 1.91
C ILE A 155 13.28 2.23 2.95
N ARG A 156 12.59 1.73 3.98
CA ARG A 156 12.01 2.54 5.05
C ARG A 156 12.16 1.84 6.40
N HIS A 157 12.35 2.62 7.46
CA HIS A 157 12.26 2.12 8.82
C HIS A 157 10.85 1.66 9.14
#